data_AF-A0A6A5FTV2-F1
#
_entry.id   AF-A0A6A5FTV2-F1
#
_cell.length_a   1.000
_cell.length_b   1.000
_cell.length_c   1.000
_cell.angle_alpha   90.00
_cell.angle_beta   90.00
_cell.angle_gamma   90.00
#
_symmetry.space_group_name_H-M   'P 1'
#
loop_
_entity.id
_entity.type
_entity.pdbx_description
1 polymer ?
#
loop_
_entity_poly.entity_id
_entity_poly.type
_entity_poly.pdbx_seq_one_letter_code
_entity_poly.pdbx_strand_id
1 'polypeptide(L)'
;MSFENQENQTNQVISPKASSNKTESHNPVQCRLSELSSTEPVPKKIKPNPTKESNFKTTKCCNLNDLRYGTSYKICMAEECRIPPGAKYMCSKAEVGKEVQNYCLKCFEDADLDVNDWEQKENTNPALEEIEECGICRELFHRVCELNIRSKSSFICTTCSPLRLLNMMREVGTVNKDACAKFMTKKLNEFIVANNQEERHQQPVTVVSFSEQKEVDTSEMCPELDASDFTTKYSETVKFVYRAIYVYYRIDGIDVPFFSMFVSEYPSHAGQSWCIINYLDTVPYFKSEGIKRGAMHGEIILIYIDYMKSIGYENAHIWSNPPEQGNDYIFNLHPDYQNFLGQNGLNDWYIRILQKGKDDGIIQSFKTFEEKMGENAFKSCVDIPIFPESLWSNVMIEANFETSYKKCFMKKLQVLYKKHAVDNFWIKLNKSSGPQPTIPALYPHSIMGDRMMFLDKCAEMNLEFSTLRRAKFSSVYLIELMHDADYF
;
A
#
# COMPACT_ATOMS: atom_id res chain seq x y z
N MET A 1 -11.47 -27.99 42.58
CA MET A 1 -11.14 -27.96 44.02
C MET A 1 -9.78 -27.31 44.12
N SER A 2 -9.74 -25.97 44.18
CA SER A 2 -9.69 -25.16 45.42
C SER A 2 -8.28 -25.17 46.02
N PHE A 3 -7.55 -24.07 45.77
CA PHE A 3 -6.39 -23.65 46.55
C PHE A 3 -6.86 -22.91 47.80
N GLU A 4 -6.25 -23.21 48.95
CA GLU A 4 -6.16 -22.46 50.22
C GLU A 4 -5.08 -23.23 51.04
N ASN A 5 -4.21 -22.70 51.89
CA ASN A 5 -4.07 -21.38 52.52
C ASN A 5 -2.67 -21.31 53.22
N GLN A 6 -2.15 -20.08 53.41
CA GLN A 6 -1.57 -19.46 54.64
C GLN A 6 -0.58 -20.24 55.55
N GLU A 7 0.35 -19.67 56.33
CA GLU A 7 0.83 -18.32 56.67
C GLU A 7 2.12 -18.44 57.52
N ASN A 8 2.98 -17.43 57.40
CA ASN A 8 3.85 -16.75 58.39
C ASN A 8 4.28 -17.42 59.72
N GLN A 9 5.58 -17.25 60.06
CA GLN A 9 5.98 -16.46 61.24
C GLN A 9 7.47 -16.09 61.29
N THR A 10 7.69 -14.89 61.85
CA THR A 10 8.88 -14.06 62.06
C THR A 10 9.78 -14.47 63.23
N ASN A 11 11.05 -14.02 63.21
CA ASN A 11 11.82 -13.37 64.30
C ASN A 11 13.34 -13.44 63.98
N GLN A 12 14.28 -12.61 64.46
CA GLN A 12 14.40 -11.22 64.88
C GLN A 12 15.88 -11.08 65.36
N VAL A 13 16.52 -9.94 65.05
CA VAL A 13 17.67 -9.28 65.75
C VAL A 13 19.09 -9.91 65.68
N ILE A 14 20.08 -9.07 65.29
CA ILE A 14 21.26 -8.60 66.07
C ILE A 14 22.40 -8.18 65.12
N SER A 15 22.80 -6.90 65.21
CA SER A 15 24.12 -6.37 64.80
C SER A 15 24.99 -6.20 66.05
N PRO A 16 26.34 -6.25 65.97
CA PRO A 16 27.09 -4.98 65.93
C PRO A 16 28.52 -4.99 65.30
N LYS A 17 28.95 -3.77 64.88
CA LYS A 17 30.30 -3.11 64.95
C LYS A 17 31.55 -3.85 64.42
N ALA A 18 32.28 -3.41 63.38
CA ALA A 18 33.06 -2.18 63.10
C ALA A 18 34.57 -2.29 63.41
N SER A 19 35.45 -2.20 62.38
CA SER A 19 36.70 -1.39 62.38
C SER A 19 37.46 -1.40 61.04
N SER A 20 37.66 -0.20 60.50
CA SER A 20 38.68 0.36 59.58
C SER A 20 39.86 -0.48 59.03
N ASN A 21 40.15 -0.38 57.72
CA ASN A 21 41.24 0.48 57.18
C ASN A 21 41.44 0.40 55.64
N LYS A 22 41.63 1.59 55.05
CA LYS A 22 42.55 1.98 53.96
C LYS A 22 42.33 1.57 52.48
N THR A 23 41.85 2.58 51.74
CA THR A 23 42.40 3.23 50.51
C THR A 23 42.78 2.43 49.24
N GLU A 24 42.15 2.88 48.15
CA GLU A 24 42.64 3.01 46.75
C GLU A 24 42.81 1.71 45.94
N SER A 25 42.36 1.55 44.70
CA SER A 25 41.87 2.46 43.65
C SER A 25 41.15 1.64 42.56
N HIS A 26 40.45 2.34 41.66
CA HIS A 26 39.88 1.90 40.38
C HIS A 26 38.55 1.11 40.37
N ASN A 27 37.46 1.88 40.20
CA ASN A 27 36.14 1.43 39.75
C ASN A 27 36.15 0.99 38.28
N PRO A 28 35.46 -0.12 37.96
CA PRO A 28 34.59 -0.24 36.81
C PRO A 28 33.15 -0.46 37.29
N VAL A 29 32.25 0.50 37.06
CA VAL A 29 30.82 0.35 37.41
C VAL A 29 29.98 0.12 36.16
N GLN A 30 29.76 -1.18 35.92
CA GLN A 30 28.46 -1.83 35.66
C GLN A 30 27.25 -0.91 35.41
N CYS A 31 26.74 -0.97 34.18
CA CYS A 31 25.42 -0.49 33.80
C CYS A 31 24.29 -1.27 34.52
N ARG A 32 23.40 -0.53 35.19
CA ARG A 32 21.99 -0.90 35.32
C ARG A 32 21.12 0.33 35.04
N LEU A 33 20.33 0.17 33.97
CA LEU A 33 18.92 0.57 33.80
C LEU A 33 18.39 1.67 34.75
N SER A 34 17.99 2.78 34.14
CA SER A 34 16.88 3.59 34.64
C SER A 34 15.93 3.92 33.48
N GLU A 35 14.64 3.74 33.76
CA GLU A 35 13.51 4.11 32.94
C GLU A 35 13.55 5.61 32.63
N LEU A 36 13.37 5.97 31.36
CA LEU A 36 13.05 7.34 30.95
C LEU A 36 11.89 7.29 29.96
N SER A 37 10.78 7.87 30.39
CA SER A 37 9.60 8.18 29.61
C SER A 37 9.98 8.88 28.30
N SER A 38 9.66 8.28 27.17
CA SER A 38 9.73 8.93 25.87
C SER A 38 8.49 9.82 25.69
N THR A 39 8.56 11.06 26.16
CA THR A 39 7.71 12.11 25.61
C THR A 39 8.17 12.38 24.18
N GLU A 40 7.41 11.91 23.20
CA GLU A 40 7.60 12.28 21.79
C GLU A 40 7.52 13.81 21.63
N PRO A 41 8.42 14.44 20.85
CA PRO A 41 8.34 15.86 20.60
C PRO A 41 7.15 16.16 19.69
N VAL A 42 6.19 16.93 20.21
CA VAL A 42 5.10 17.52 19.43
C VAL A 42 5.68 18.34 18.26
N PRO A 43 5.23 18.16 17.00
CA PRO A 43 5.74 18.93 15.87
C PRO A 43 5.47 20.42 16.09
N LYS A 44 6.54 21.23 16.04
CA LYS A 44 6.43 22.69 16.13
C LYS A 44 5.68 23.21 14.91
N LYS A 45 4.54 23.87 15.15
CA LYS A 45 3.85 24.70 14.16
C LYS A 45 4.83 25.75 13.62
N ILE A 46 5.14 25.66 12.33
CA ILE A 46 5.93 26.67 11.61
C ILE A 46 5.10 27.95 11.57
N LYS A 47 5.60 29.04 12.17
CA LYS A 47 5.06 30.38 11.95
C LYS A 47 5.56 30.92 10.61
N PRO A 48 4.73 31.63 9.82
CA PRO A 48 5.17 32.20 8.55
C PRO A 48 6.26 33.25 8.79
N ASN A 49 7.33 33.17 8.00
CA ASN A 49 8.41 34.16 7.99
C ASN A 49 7.92 35.41 7.22
N PRO A 50 7.84 36.60 7.84
CA PRO A 50 7.26 37.76 7.19
C PRO A 50 8.36 38.56 6.48
N THR A 51 8.71 38.21 5.24
CA THR A 51 9.23 39.17 4.23
C THR A 51 9.53 38.46 2.91
N LYS A 52 8.60 38.61 1.97
CA LYS A 52 8.80 38.82 0.53
C LYS A 52 7.41 39.13 -0.02
N GLU A 53 7.14 40.38 -0.39
CA GLU A 53 5.96 40.75 -1.15
C GLU A 53 6.04 40.06 -2.52
N SER A 54 5.57 38.81 -2.59
CA SER A 54 5.24 38.18 -3.85
C SER A 54 3.89 38.74 -4.29
N ASN A 55 3.77 39.20 -5.53
CA ASN A 55 2.51 39.53 -6.17
C ASN A 55 1.57 38.30 -6.12
N PHE A 56 0.78 38.17 -5.06
CA PHE A 56 -0.18 37.08 -4.91
C PHE A 56 -1.35 37.38 -5.85
N LYS A 57 -1.47 36.58 -6.91
CA LYS A 57 -2.66 36.62 -7.77
C LYS A 57 -3.82 36.03 -6.96
N THR A 58 -4.74 36.87 -6.52
CA THR A 58 -5.99 36.43 -5.89
C THR A 58 -6.81 35.64 -6.90
N THR A 59 -7.18 34.40 -6.57
CA THR A 59 -8.03 33.57 -7.43
C THR A 59 -9.47 33.55 -6.90
N LYS A 60 -10.42 33.34 -7.80
CA LYS A 60 -11.87 33.34 -7.50
C LYS A 60 -12.36 32.00 -6.97
N CYS A 61 -11.67 30.91 -7.26
CA CYS A 61 -12.08 29.56 -6.82
C CYS A 61 -11.85 29.30 -5.33
N CYS A 62 -10.75 29.78 -4.75
CA CYS A 62 -10.44 29.58 -3.33
C CYS A 62 -9.28 30.49 -2.88
N ASN A 63 -9.02 30.54 -1.58
CA ASN A 63 -7.92 31.33 -0.98
C ASN A 63 -6.64 30.50 -0.77
N LEU A 64 -6.50 29.37 -1.47
CA LEU A 64 -5.33 28.52 -1.30
C LEU A 64 -4.12 29.16 -1.98
N ASN A 65 -3.07 29.40 -1.20
CA ASN A 65 -1.83 30.02 -1.70
C ASN A 65 -0.68 29.00 -1.83
N ASP A 66 -0.76 27.86 -1.13
CA ASP A 66 0.18 26.78 -1.31
C ASP A 66 -0.26 25.90 -2.48
N LEU A 67 0.36 26.15 -3.62
CA LEU A 67 0.10 25.48 -4.89
C LEU A 67 1.13 24.42 -5.22
N ARG A 68 2.11 24.19 -4.35
CA ARG A 68 3.19 23.25 -4.64
C ARG A 68 2.66 21.82 -4.59
N TYR A 69 2.98 21.03 -5.61
CA TYR A 69 2.67 19.61 -5.58
C TYR A 69 3.45 18.91 -4.46
N GLY A 70 2.90 17.83 -3.94
CA GLY A 70 3.57 17.02 -2.93
C GLY A 70 4.74 16.25 -3.53
N THR A 71 5.53 15.63 -2.67
CA THR A 71 6.60 14.72 -3.06
C THR A 71 6.66 13.56 -2.08
N SER A 72 7.13 12.41 -2.54
CA SER A 72 7.27 11.21 -1.73
C SER A 72 8.58 11.22 -0.94
N TYR A 73 8.73 10.25 -0.05
CA TYR A 73 10.01 10.00 0.61
C TYR A 73 11.03 9.53 -0.43
N LYS A 74 12.27 10.03 -0.32
CA LYS A 74 13.38 9.50 -1.13
C LYS A 74 14.10 8.40 -0.36
N ILE A 75 14.53 7.38 -1.09
CA ILE A 75 15.37 6.30 -0.55
C ILE A 75 16.75 6.88 -0.26
N CYS A 76 17.26 6.66 0.96
CA CYS A 76 18.65 6.91 1.30
C CYS A 76 19.46 5.65 0.96
N MET A 77 20.68 5.81 0.49
CA MET A 77 21.59 4.68 0.20
C MET A 77 22.07 3.94 1.46
N ALA A 78 21.82 4.50 2.65
CA ALA A 78 22.06 3.83 3.93
C ALA A 78 20.87 2.92 4.27
N GLU A 79 21.14 1.72 4.79
CA GLU A 79 20.12 0.74 5.15
C GLU A 79 19.03 1.33 6.04
N GLU A 80 17.77 1.03 5.70
CA GLU A 80 16.57 1.44 6.44
C GLU A 80 16.41 2.96 6.66
N CYS A 81 17.15 3.80 5.92
CA CYS A 81 17.08 5.25 6.02
C CYS A 81 16.30 5.88 4.86
N ARG A 82 15.56 6.96 5.15
CA ARG A 82 14.73 7.67 4.17
C ARG A 82 14.75 9.18 4.41
N ILE A 83 14.50 9.93 3.34
CA ILE A 83 14.53 11.39 3.32
C ILE A 83 13.10 11.91 3.19
N PRO A 84 12.50 12.50 4.26
CA PRO A 84 11.12 12.97 4.21
C PRO A 84 10.96 14.21 3.32
N PRO A 85 9.73 14.53 2.90
CA PRO A 85 9.42 15.79 2.22
C PRO A 85 9.89 17.01 3.03
N GLY A 86 10.47 18.00 2.35
CA GLY A 86 11.07 19.19 2.94
C GLY A 86 12.44 18.98 3.60
N ALA A 87 12.94 17.75 3.72
CA ALA A 87 14.28 17.52 4.26
C ALA A 87 15.37 17.88 3.26
N LYS A 88 16.47 18.43 3.78
CA LYS A 88 17.70 18.59 3.03
C LYS A 88 18.43 17.25 2.93
N TYR A 89 19.09 17.02 1.80
CA TYR A 89 19.80 15.78 1.51
C TYR A 89 20.93 16.01 0.52
N MET A 90 21.86 15.07 0.43
CA MET A 90 22.94 15.05 -0.55
C MET A 90 22.54 14.16 -1.73
N CYS A 91 22.64 14.72 -2.93
CA CYS A 91 22.31 14.08 -4.21
C CYS A 91 23.58 13.92 -5.02
N SER A 92 23.82 12.75 -5.60
CA SER A 92 24.97 12.55 -6.49
C SER A 92 24.82 13.43 -7.74
N LYS A 93 25.92 14.06 -8.18
CA LYS A 93 26.00 14.78 -9.47
C LYS A 93 26.12 13.83 -10.65
N ALA A 94 26.66 12.64 -10.41
CA ALA A 94 26.77 11.59 -11.40
C ALA A 94 25.58 10.63 -11.29
N GLU A 95 25.04 10.23 -12.44
CA GLU A 95 24.08 9.13 -12.52
C GLU A 95 24.86 7.81 -12.51
N VAL A 96 24.51 6.91 -11.59
CA VAL A 96 25.05 5.54 -11.58
C VAL A 96 23.96 4.63 -12.14
N GLY A 97 24.00 4.38 -13.45
CA GLY A 97 22.90 3.72 -14.16
C GLY A 97 21.77 4.70 -14.49
N LYS A 98 20.50 4.30 -14.25
CA LYS A 98 19.30 5.16 -14.40
C LYS A 98 18.85 5.81 -13.10
N GLU A 99 19.56 5.60 -11.99
CA GLU A 99 19.16 6.06 -10.67
C GLU A 99 20.16 7.07 -10.09
N VAL A 100 19.61 8.10 -9.46
CA VAL A 100 20.37 9.11 -8.75
C VAL A 100 20.47 8.70 -7.29
N GLN A 101 21.69 8.51 -6.81
CA GLN A 101 21.94 8.16 -5.41
C GLN A 101 21.66 9.34 -4.48
N ASN A 102 21.01 9.07 -3.35
CA ASN A 102 20.67 10.07 -2.35
C ASN A 102 21.13 9.62 -0.96
N TYR A 103 21.68 10.53 -0.18
CA TYR A 103 21.92 10.34 1.25
C TYR A 103 21.22 11.44 2.04
N CYS A 104 20.59 11.09 3.17
CA CYS A 104 20.25 12.11 4.15
C CYS A 104 21.54 12.75 4.68
N LEU A 105 21.47 13.98 5.20
CA LEU A 105 22.68 14.69 5.64
C LEU A 105 23.50 13.88 6.65
N LYS A 106 22.83 13.24 7.62
CA LYS A 106 23.48 12.40 8.63
C LYS A 106 24.22 11.21 8.02
N CYS A 107 23.54 10.43 7.17
CA CYS A 107 24.15 9.25 6.56
C CYS A 107 25.25 9.61 5.55
N PHE A 108 25.20 10.79 4.96
CA PHE A 108 26.27 11.28 4.09
C PHE A 108 27.55 11.55 4.89
N GLU A 109 27.43 12.17 6.06
CA GLU A 109 28.55 12.39 6.99
C GLU A 109 29.18 11.05 7.42
N ASP A 110 28.35 10.03 7.68
CA ASP A 110 28.81 8.70 8.08
C ASP A 110 29.46 7.90 6.93
N ALA A 111 29.14 8.20 5.66
CA ALA A 111 29.59 7.45 4.49
C ALA A 111 30.98 7.85 3.97
N ASP A 112 31.57 8.93 4.47
CA ASP A 112 32.92 9.43 4.11
C ASP A 112 33.13 9.58 2.58
N LEU A 113 32.17 10.22 1.90
CA LEU A 113 32.17 10.42 0.45
C LEU A 113 32.78 11.79 0.06
N ASP A 114 33.37 11.91 -1.13
CA ASP A 114 33.90 13.19 -1.62
C ASP A 114 32.75 14.18 -1.90
N VAL A 115 32.61 15.19 -1.04
CA VAL A 115 31.58 16.23 -1.12
C VAL A 115 31.53 16.93 -2.48
N ASN A 116 32.64 16.98 -3.23
CA ASN A 116 32.67 17.63 -4.54
C ASN A 116 31.83 16.91 -5.59
N ASP A 117 31.57 15.63 -5.42
CA ASP A 117 30.75 14.82 -6.33
C ASP A 117 29.25 14.91 -6.02
N TRP A 118 28.87 15.66 -4.98
CA TRP A 118 27.51 15.73 -4.47
C TRP A 118 27.00 17.16 -4.40
N GLU A 119 25.68 17.30 -4.47
CA GLU A 119 24.99 18.57 -4.30
C GLU A 119 23.90 18.47 -3.23
N GLN A 120 23.82 19.48 -2.37
CA GLN A 120 22.78 19.53 -1.36
C GLN A 120 21.47 20.01 -2.00
N LYS A 121 20.43 19.20 -1.90
CA LYS A 121 19.06 19.49 -2.37
C LYS A 121 18.07 19.49 -1.21
N GLU A 122 16.86 19.94 -1.49
CA GLU A 122 15.71 19.84 -0.59
C GLU A 122 14.65 18.96 -1.26
N ASN A 123 14.13 17.97 -0.53
CA ASN A 123 13.13 17.05 -1.06
C ASN A 123 11.78 17.76 -1.23
N THR A 124 11.63 18.48 -2.33
CA THR A 124 10.40 19.21 -2.68
C THR A 124 10.08 18.98 -4.14
N ASN A 125 8.79 19.02 -4.48
CA ASN A 125 8.38 19.11 -5.87
C ASN A 125 8.56 20.57 -6.36
N PRO A 126 9.28 20.82 -7.46
CA PRO A 126 9.40 22.15 -8.01
C PRO A 126 8.13 22.63 -8.72
N ALA A 127 7.24 21.72 -9.12
CA ALA A 127 6.02 22.06 -9.85
C ALA A 127 4.98 22.75 -8.94
N LEU A 128 4.29 23.73 -9.51
CA LEU A 128 3.19 24.46 -8.89
C LEU A 128 1.91 24.23 -9.71
N GLU A 129 0.75 24.24 -9.05
CA GLU A 129 -0.53 24.26 -9.75
C GLU A 129 -0.63 25.49 -10.65
N GLU A 130 -1.13 25.25 -11.85
CA GLU A 130 -1.34 26.31 -12.82
C GLU A 130 -2.54 27.20 -12.43
N ILE A 131 -2.41 28.50 -12.69
CA ILE A 131 -3.48 29.49 -12.57
C ILE A 131 -3.90 29.90 -13.97
N GLU A 132 -5.20 29.78 -14.25
CA GLU A 132 -5.79 30.04 -15.54
C GLU A 132 -6.73 31.24 -15.48
N GLU A 133 -6.70 32.09 -16.51
CA GLU A 133 -7.61 33.23 -16.65
C GLU A 133 -8.83 32.82 -17.47
N CYS A 134 -10.03 33.06 -16.93
CA CYS A 134 -11.25 32.75 -17.65
C CYS A 134 -11.44 33.68 -18.86
N GLY A 135 -11.63 33.12 -20.06
CA GLY A 135 -11.84 33.88 -21.29
C GLY A 135 -13.11 34.75 -21.32
N ILE A 136 -14.05 34.56 -20.38
CA ILE A 136 -15.30 35.34 -20.26
C ILE A 136 -15.20 36.37 -19.13
N CYS A 137 -15.07 35.91 -17.87
CA CYS A 137 -15.08 36.83 -16.72
C CYS A 137 -13.72 37.43 -16.39
N ARG A 138 -12.62 36.95 -17.02
CA ARG A 138 -11.24 37.44 -16.80
C ARG A 138 -10.69 37.23 -15.39
N GLU A 139 -11.44 36.55 -14.53
CA GLU A 139 -11.01 36.15 -13.20
C GLU A 139 -10.03 34.97 -13.27
N LEU A 140 -9.20 34.83 -12.23
CA LEU A 140 -8.17 33.81 -12.14
C LEU A 140 -8.64 32.61 -11.32
N PHE A 141 -8.29 31.40 -11.75
CA PHE A 141 -8.70 30.16 -11.11
C PHE A 141 -7.53 29.16 -11.07
N HIS A 142 -7.43 28.37 -10.01
CA HIS A 142 -6.52 27.22 -10.00
C HIS A 142 -7.06 26.14 -10.94
N ARG A 143 -6.19 25.62 -11.82
CA ARG A 143 -6.53 24.53 -12.75
C ARG A 143 -7.16 23.33 -12.02
N VAL A 144 -6.60 22.96 -10.87
CA VAL A 144 -7.08 21.85 -10.03
C VAL A 144 -8.47 22.14 -9.45
N CYS A 145 -8.75 23.37 -8.99
CA CYS A 145 -10.07 23.74 -8.48
C CYS A 145 -11.17 23.62 -9.54
N GLU A 146 -10.82 23.95 -10.78
CA GLU A 146 -11.73 23.95 -11.92
C GLU A 146 -11.73 22.62 -12.68
N LEU A 147 -11.01 21.62 -12.15
CA LEU A 147 -10.81 20.29 -12.71
C LEU A 147 -10.28 20.29 -14.15
N ASN A 148 -9.65 21.37 -14.63
CA ASN A 148 -9.30 21.51 -16.04
C ASN A 148 -8.08 20.66 -16.45
N ILE A 149 -8.28 19.52 -17.10
CA ILE A 149 -7.21 18.62 -17.58
C ILE A 149 -6.74 18.93 -19.01
N ARG A 150 -7.40 19.83 -19.76
CA ARG A 150 -7.05 20.09 -21.18
C ARG A 150 -5.95 21.14 -21.29
N SER A 151 -4.95 20.88 -22.13
CA SER A 151 -3.71 21.66 -22.12
C SER A 151 -3.72 22.98 -22.91
N LYS A 152 -4.67 23.26 -23.84
CA LYS A 152 -4.50 24.41 -24.78
C LYS A 152 -5.76 25.15 -25.29
N SER A 153 -6.96 24.90 -24.77
CA SER A 153 -8.14 25.72 -25.13
C SER A 153 -8.25 26.95 -24.24
N SER A 154 -8.88 28.04 -24.70
CA SER A 154 -9.25 29.19 -23.86
C SER A 154 -10.08 28.71 -22.67
N PHE A 155 -9.49 28.66 -21.48
CA PHE A 155 -10.16 28.22 -20.26
C PHE A 155 -11.40 29.09 -19.99
N ILE A 156 -12.52 28.45 -19.66
CA ILE A 156 -13.75 29.12 -19.24
C ILE A 156 -14.17 28.50 -17.92
N CYS A 157 -14.30 29.31 -16.86
CA CYS A 157 -14.64 28.80 -15.54
C CYS A 157 -16.05 28.18 -15.50
N THR A 158 -16.28 27.32 -14.52
CA THR A 158 -17.56 26.63 -14.29
C THR A 158 -18.73 27.60 -14.09
N THR A 159 -18.49 28.80 -13.56
CA THR A 159 -19.54 29.84 -13.43
C THR A 159 -19.97 30.40 -14.78
N CYS A 160 -19.02 30.63 -15.70
CA CYS A 160 -19.30 31.17 -17.03
C CYS A 160 -19.75 30.09 -18.03
N SER A 161 -19.37 28.83 -17.80
CA SER A 161 -19.84 27.68 -18.58
C SER A 161 -20.09 26.48 -17.67
N PRO A 162 -21.30 26.37 -17.07
CA PRO A 162 -21.66 25.23 -16.22
C PRO A 162 -21.61 23.88 -16.94
N LEU A 163 -21.87 23.87 -18.25
CA LEU A 163 -21.79 22.67 -19.09
C LEU A 163 -20.37 22.10 -19.18
N ARG A 164 -19.33 22.92 -18.95
CA ARG A 164 -17.93 22.44 -18.95
C ARG A 164 -17.74 21.39 -17.86
N LEU A 165 -18.22 21.66 -16.64
CA LEU A 165 -18.04 20.76 -15.50
C LEU A 165 -18.70 19.41 -15.77
N LEU A 166 -19.89 19.41 -16.36
CA LEU A 166 -20.60 18.18 -16.73
C LEU A 166 -19.80 17.31 -17.71
N ASN A 167 -19.11 17.92 -18.68
CA ASN A 167 -18.25 17.20 -19.61
C ASN A 167 -17.01 16.58 -18.93
N MET A 168 -16.66 17.03 -17.73
CA MET A 168 -15.52 16.53 -16.93
C MET A 168 -15.95 15.55 -15.84
N MET A 169 -17.25 15.47 -15.56
CA MET A 169 -17.87 14.57 -14.58
C MET A 169 -18.20 13.20 -15.18
N ARG A 170 -17.39 12.75 -16.16
CA ARG A 170 -17.58 11.44 -16.78
C ARG A 170 -17.55 10.38 -15.69
N GLU A 171 -18.57 9.54 -15.68
CA GLU A 171 -18.63 8.41 -14.77
C GLU A 171 -17.65 7.36 -15.23
N VAL A 172 -16.98 6.70 -14.29
CA VAL A 172 -16.14 5.52 -14.56
C VAL A 172 -17.00 4.48 -15.29
N GLY A 173 -18.25 4.30 -14.83
CA GLY A 173 -19.22 3.38 -15.42
C GLY A 173 -18.65 1.98 -15.65
N THR A 174 -19.12 1.32 -16.70
CA THR A 174 -18.50 0.08 -17.21
C THR A 174 -17.53 0.43 -18.33
N VAL A 175 -16.36 1.02 -18.00
CA VAL A 175 -15.22 1.21 -18.94
C VAL A 175 -15.03 -0.04 -19.79
N ASN A 176 -15.17 -1.20 -19.15
CA ASN A 176 -15.23 -2.49 -19.80
C ASN A 176 -16.38 -3.35 -19.23
N LYS A 177 -16.56 -4.54 -19.82
CA LYS A 177 -17.64 -5.47 -19.48
C LYS A 177 -17.20 -6.56 -18.49
N ASP A 178 -16.11 -6.34 -17.74
CA ASP A 178 -15.52 -7.34 -16.85
C ASP A 178 -16.52 -7.90 -15.82
N ALA A 179 -16.52 -9.22 -15.68
CA ALA A 179 -17.48 -9.93 -14.83
C ALA A 179 -17.17 -9.76 -13.34
N CYS A 180 -15.89 -9.69 -12.96
CA CYS A 180 -15.48 -9.44 -11.59
C CYS A 180 -15.93 -8.04 -11.15
N ALA A 181 -15.60 -7.01 -11.93
CA ALA A 181 -15.99 -5.63 -11.65
C ALA A 181 -17.51 -5.47 -11.53
N LYS A 182 -18.29 -6.10 -12.41
CA LYS A 182 -19.77 -6.10 -12.32
C LYS A 182 -20.28 -6.80 -11.07
N PHE A 183 -19.74 -7.97 -10.74
CA PHE A 183 -20.11 -8.72 -9.54
C PHE A 183 -19.82 -7.90 -8.28
N MET A 184 -18.61 -7.33 -8.20
CA MET A 184 -18.17 -6.53 -7.06
C MET A 184 -19.01 -5.25 -6.92
N THR A 185 -19.25 -4.53 -8.02
CA THR A 185 -20.10 -3.32 -8.03
C THR A 185 -21.48 -3.64 -7.47
N LYS A 186 -22.13 -4.71 -7.95
CA LYS A 186 -23.45 -5.11 -7.47
C LYS A 186 -23.42 -5.43 -5.96
N LYS A 187 -22.49 -6.29 -5.53
CA LYS A 187 -22.40 -6.75 -4.14
C LYS A 187 -22.06 -5.64 -3.15
N LEU A 188 -21.17 -4.72 -3.53
CA LEU A 188 -20.81 -3.57 -2.69
C LEU A 188 -22.00 -2.62 -2.48
N ASN A 189 -22.78 -2.35 -3.54
CA ASN A 189 -23.97 -1.53 -3.39
C ASN A 189 -25.06 -2.25 -2.58
N GLU A 190 -25.25 -3.57 -2.73
CA GLU A 190 -26.12 -4.38 -1.86
C GLU A 190 -25.69 -4.25 -0.38
N PHE A 191 -24.39 -4.35 -0.10
CA PHE A 191 -23.83 -4.18 1.25
C PHE A 191 -24.07 -2.78 1.81
N ILE A 192 -23.82 -1.73 1.00
CA ILE A 192 -24.04 -0.35 1.42
C ILE A 192 -25.52 -0.14 1.76
N VAL A 193 -26.44 -0.56 0.88
CA VAL A 193 -27.88 -0.45 1.12
C VAL A 193 -28.29 -1.13 2.43
N ALA A 194 -27.73 -2.30 2.72
CA ALA A 194 -28.08 -3.08 3.91
C ALA A 194 -27.53 -2.50 5.22
N ASN A 195 -26.48 -1.67 5.17
CA ASN A 195 -25.75 -1.23 6.37
C ASN A 195 -25.69 0.29 6.55
N ASN A 196 -26.12 1.07 5.56
CA ASN A 196 -26.13 2.54 5.64
C ASN A 196 -27.36 2.99 6.44
N GLN A 197 -27.18 3.95 7.34
CA GLN A 197 -28.24 4.43 8.24
C GLN A 197 -29.12 5.53 7.61
N GLU A 198 -28.73 6.08 6.46
CA GLU A 198 -29.50 7.08 5.73
C GLU A 198 -30.13 6.53 4.44
N GLU A 199 -31.44 6.76 4.28
CA GLU A 199 -32.17 6.44 3.05
C GLU A 199 -31.99 7.49 1.94
N ARG A 200 -31.57 8.73 2.27
CA ARG A 200 -31.80 9.88 1.37
C ARG A 200 -30.75 10.13 0.28
N HIS A 201 -29.52 9.65 0.40
CA HIS A 201 -28.49 9.89 -0.61
C HIS A 201 -27.49 8.73 -0.71
N GLN A 202 -27.93 7.59 -1.23
CA GLN A 202 -27.01 6.49 -1.54
C GLN A 202 -26.21 6.85 -2.80
N GLN A 203 -25.01 7.40 -2.59
CA GLN A 203 -24.05 7.55 -3.68
C GLN A 203 -23.48 6.16 -4.01
N PRO A 204 -23.66 5.68 -5.25
CA PRO A 204 -23.23 4.35 -5.62
C PRO A 204 -21.71 4.25 -5.59
N VAL A 205 -21.23 3.05 -5.28
CA VAL A 205 -19.84 2.67 -5.52
C VAL A 205 -19.74 1.98 -6.87
N THR A 206 -18.70 2.31 -7.64
CA THR A 206 -18.43 1.70 -8.94
C THR A 206 -17.08 0.99 -8.90
N VAL A 207 -17.02 -0.23 -9.44
CA VAL A 207 -15.77 -0.99 -9.57
C VAL A 207 -15.41 -1.07 -11.05
N VAL A 208 -14.14 -0.80 -11.36
CA VAL A 208 -13.53 -1.07 -12.66
C VAL A 208 -12.31 -1.96 -12.45
N SER A 209 -12.05 -2.86 -13.39
CA SER A 209 -10.86 -3.68 -13.34
C SER A 209 -10.25 -3.88 -14.72
N PHE A 210 -8.92 -4.00 -14.77
CA PHE A 210 -8.16 -4.31 -15.97
C PHE A 210 -7.41 -5.61 -15.73
N SER A 211 -7.35 -6.47 -16.74
CA SER A 211 -6.74 -7.79 -16.59
C SER A 211 -5.96 -8.20 -17.83
N GLU A 212 -4.79 -8.78 -17.60
CA GLU A 212 -3.94 -9.33 -18.63
C GLU A 212 -3.40 -10.69 -18.21
N GLN A 213 -3.00 -11.50 -19.19
CA GLN A 213 -2.32 -12.76 -18.92
C GLN A 213 -0.81 -12.50 -18.85
N LYS A 214 -0.19 -12.93 -17.75
CA LYS A 214 1.26 -12.90 -17.57
C LYS A 214 1.82 -14.33 -17.55
N GLU A 215 3.08 -14.44 -17.91
CA GLU A 215 3.87 -15.68 -17.89
C GLU A 215 5.26 -15.33 -17.36
N VAL A 216 5.75 -16.12 -16.42
CA VAL A 216 7.11 -15.97 -15.87
C VAL A 216 7.82 -17.32 -15.86
N ASP A 217 9.14 -17.30 -15.97
CA ASP A 217 9.94 -18.50 -15.82
C ASP A 217 9.95 -18.93 -14.35
N THR A 218 9.81 -20.24 -14.08
CA THR A 218 9.83 -20.77 -12.72
C THR A 218 11.14 -20.44 -11.99
N SER A 219 12.24 -20.33 -12.72
CA SER A 219 13.55 -19.91 -12.20
C SER A 219 13.56 -18.50 -11.61
N GLU A 220 12.66 -17.60 -12.03
CA GLU A 220 12.57 -16.24 -11.48
C GLU A 220 11.95 -16.20 -10.08
N MET A 221 11.26 -17.27 -9.66
CA MET A 221 10.52 -17.31 -8.40
C MET A 221 11.18 -18.18 -7.33
N CYS A 222 12.23 -18.91 -7.69
CA CYS A 222 12.77 -19.99 -6.87
C CYS A 222 14.30 -19.91 -6.77
N PRO A 223 14.92 -20.58 -5.77
CA PRO A 223 16.36 -20.58 -5.60
C PRO A 223 17.03 -21.53 -6.59
N GLU A 224 18.21 -21.17 -7.10
CA GLU A 224 18.96 -22.01 -8.07
C GLU A 224 19.26 -23.42 -7.54
N LEU A 225 19.48 -23.55 -6.23
CA LEU A 225 19.84 -24.80 -5.55
C LEU A 225 18.80 -25.92 -5.71
N ASP A 226 17.52 -25.58 -5.84
CA ASP A 226 16.41 -26.54 -5.95
C ASP A 226 15.57 -26.30 -7.23
N ALA A 227 16.11 -25.57 -8.21
CA ALA A 227 15.39 -25.15 -9.41
C ALA A 227 14.73 -26.32 -10.17
N SER A 228 15.39 -27.48 -10.26
CA SER A 228 14.83 -28.67 -10.91
C SER A 228 13.56 -29.20 -10.24
N ASP A 229 13.50 -29.14 -8.90
CA ASP A 229 12.36 -29.61 -8.13
C ASP A 229 11.17 -28.66 -8.29
N PHE A 230 11.46 -27.35 -8.31
CA PHE A 230 10.46 -26.32 -8.60
C PHE A 230 9.92 -26.44 -10.03
N THR A 231 10.77 -26.61 -11.04
CA THR A 231 10.35 -26.84 -12.43
C THR A 231 9.53 -28.12 -12.58
N THR A 232 9.87 -29.18 -11.85
CA THR A 232 9.07 -30.41 -11.83
C THR A 232 7.67 -30.17 -11.25
N LYS A 233 7.54 -29.30 -10.24
CA LYS A 233 6.27 -28.98 -9.58
C LYS A 233 5.39 -28.00 -10.38
N TYR A 234 5.99 -26.97 -10.97
CA TYR A 234 5.27 -25.84 -11.57
C TYR A 234 5.31 -25.82 -13.10
N SER A 235 6.13 -26.66 -13.74
CA SER A 235 6.57 -26.56 -15.14
C SER A 235 7.66 -25.50 -15.35
N GLU A 236 8.17 -25.37 -16.59
CA GLU A 236 9.20 -24.37 -16.94
C GLU A 236 8.71 -22.93 -16.73
N THR A 237 7.44 -22.67 -17.07
CA THR A 237 6.80 -21.37 -16.91
C THR A 237 5.51 -21.47 -16.12
N VAL A 238 5.16 -20.36 -15.46
CA VAL A 238 3.90 -20.21 -14.73
C VAL A 238 3.07 -19.09 -15.34
N LYS A 239 1.85 -19.44 -15.74
CA LYS A 239 0.88 -18.51 -16.35
C LYS A 239 -0.20 -18.14 -15.36
N PHE A 240 -0.58 -16.86 -15.35
CA PHE A 240 -1.61 -16.33 -14.47
C PHE A 240 -2.28 -15.10 -15.07
N VAL A 241 -3.42 -14.73 -14.52
CA VAL A 241 -4.07 -13.47 -14.83
C VAL A 241 -3.65 -12.45 -13.79
N TYR A 242 -3.05 -11.35 -14.22
CA TYR A 242 -2.80 -10.18 -13.38
C TYR A 242 -3.96 -9.22 -13.54
N ARG A 243 -4.56 -8.77 -12.44
CA ARG A 243 -5.73 -7.90 -12.46
C ARG A 243 -5.56 -6.72 -11.51
N ALA A 244 -5.77 -5.51 -12.04
CA ALA A 244 -5.92 -4.29 -11.28
C ALA A 244 -7.41 -4.03 -11.02
N ILE A 245 -7.79 -3.71 -9.79
CA ILE A 245 -9.18 -3.41 -9.39
C ILE A 245 -9.20 -2.07 -8.68
N TYR A 246 -10.06 -1.15 -9.14
CA TYR A 246 -10.26 0.16 -8.55
C TYR A 246 -11.71 0.37 -8.15
N VAL A 247 -11.92 0.92 -6.95
CA VAL A 247 -13.23 1.16 -6.38
C VAL A 247 -13.44 2.66 -6.16
N TYR A 248 -14.47 3.19 -6.81
CA TYR A 248 -14.80 4.61 -6.87
C TYR A 248 -16.04 4.93 -6.04
N TYR A 249 -16.03 6.09 -5.40
CA TYR A 249 -17.15 6.67 -4.69
C TYR A 249 -17.43 8.07 -5.23
N ARG A 250 -18.70 8.38 -5.53
CA ARG A 250 -19.07 9.58 -6.29
C ARG A 250 -19.28 10.80 -5.40
N ILE A 251 -18.29 11.67 -5.27
CA ILE A 251 -18.31 12.86 -4.40
C ILE A 251 -18.50 14.13 -5.22
N ASP A 252 -19.57 14.89 -4.95
CA ASP A 252 -19.94 16.11 -5.68
C ASP A 252 -20.00 15.93 -7.21
N GLY A 253 -20.52 14.77 -7.65
CA GLY A 253 -20.63 14.42 -9.07
C GLY A 253 -19.33 13.92 -9.72
N ILE A 254 -18.26 13.72 -8.95
CA ILE A 254 -16.98 13.18 -9.42
C ILE A 254 -16.76 11.80 -8.82
N ASP A 255 -16.45 10.81 -9.66
CA ASP A 255 -16.04 9.50 -9.18
C ASP A 255 -14.61 9.61 -8.64
N VAL A 256 -14.42 9.38 -7.34
CA VAL A 256 -13.10 9.46 -6.68
C VAL A 256 -12.72 8.06 -6.19
N PRO A 257 -11.54 7.52 -6.54
CA PRO A 257 -11.13 6.22 -6.05
C PRO A 257 -10.82 6.33 -4.56
N PHE A 258 -11.19 5.30 -3.80
CA PHE A 258 -10.87 5.21 -2.38
C PHE A 258 -10.20 3.91 -1.99
N PHE A 259 -10.23 2.92 -2.87
CA PHE A 259 -9.60 1.61 -2.68
C PHE A 259 -9.10 1.11 -4.03
N SER A 260 -7.90 0.52 -4.04
CA SER A 260 -7.38 -0.22 -5.19
C SER A 260 -6.66 -1.47 -4.71
N MET A 261 -6.67 -2.53 -5.54
CA MET A 261 -5.86 -3.72 -5.32
C MET A 261 -5.39 -4.34 -6.63
N PHE A 262 -4.21 -4.95 -6.58
CA PHE A 262 -3.62 -5.74 -7.65
C PHE A 262 -3.52 -7.20 -7.21
N VAL A 263 -4.06 -8.09 -8.05
CA VAL A 263 -4.21 -9.51 -7.73
C VAL A 263 -3.63 -10.39 -8.83
N SER A 264 -3.16 -11.58 -8.46
CA SER A 264 -2.73 -12.63 -9.38
C SER A 264 -3.64 -13.84 -9.25
N GLU A 265 -4.21 -14.29 -10.37
CA GLU A 265 -5.20 -15.34 -10.43
C GLU A 265 -4.63 -16.53 -11.21
N TYR A 266 -4.44 -17.66 -10.54
CA TYR A 266 -3.92 -18.90 -11.11
C TYR A 266 -5.04 -19.93 -11.21
N PRO A 267 -5.58 -20.19 -12.42
CA PRO A 267 -6.56 -21.26 -12.60
C PRO A 267 -6.00 -22.64 -12.28
N SER A 268 -4.69 -22.85 -12.51
CA SER A 268 -3.97 -24.06 -12.14
C SER A 268 -2.50 -23.73 -11.83
N HIS A 269 -2.07 -24.06 -10.61
CA HIS A 269 -0.72 -23.87 -10.08
C HIS A 269 -0.39 -25.06 -9.20
N ALA A 270 0.48 -25.95 -9.69
CA ALA A 270 0.75 -27.26 -9.09
C ALA A 270 -0.54 -28.07 -8.78
N GLY A 271 -1.51 -28.03 -9.70
CA GLY A 271 -2.77 -28.78 -9.60
C GLY A 271 -3.84 -28.15 -8.69
N GLN A 272 -3.63 -26.92 -8.22
CA GLN A 272 -4.60 -26.17 -7.41
C GLN A 272 -4.84 -24.78 -7.99
N SER A 273 -6.00 -24.18 -7.71
CA SER A 273 -6.28 -22.79 -8.08
C SER A 273 -6.03 -21.83 -6.93
N TRP A 274 -5.53 -20.64 -7.25
CA TRP A 274 -5.09 -19.63 -6.27
C TRP A 274 -5.45 -18.22 -6.72
N CYS A 275 -6.00 -17.39 -5.83
CA CYS A 275 -6.00 -15.94 -5.98
C CYS A 275 -5.11 -15.27 -4.93
N ILE A 276 -4.19 -14.43 -5.37
CA ILE A 276 -3.18 -13.77 -4.54
C ILE A 276 -3.49 -12.29 -4.52
N ILE A 277 -3.64 -11.70 -3.34
CA ILE A 277 -3.72 -10.24 -3.21
C ILE A 277 -2.29 -9.74 -3.03
N ASN A 278 -1.71 -9.19 -4.11
CA ASN A 278 -0.31 -8.78 -4.14
C ASN A 278 -0.13 -7.42 -3.44
N TYR A 279 -0.98 -6.46 -3.79
CA TYR A 279 -0.96 -5.11 -3.25
C TYR A 279 -2.39 -4.63 -3.04
N LEU A 280 -2.62 -3.88 -1.97
CA LEU A 280 -3.81 -3.07 -1.82
C LEU A 280 -3.45 -1.73 -1.20
N ASP A 281 -4.24 -0.71 -1.51
CA ASP A 281 -4.02 0.64 -0.99
C ASP A 281 -5.34 1.40 -0.91
N THR A 282 -5.40 2.41 -0.05
CA THR A 282 -6.65 3.13 0.25
C THR A 282 -6.42 4.60 0.54
N VAL A 283 -7.36 5.44 0.12
CA VAL A 283 -7.39 6.87 0.46
C VAL A 283 -8.69 7.22 1.19
N PRO A 284 -8.71 8.26 2.04
CA PRO A 284 -9.66 8.38 3.13
C PRO A 284 -11.00 9.01 2.71
N TYR A 285 -11.35 8.94 1.41
CA TYR A 285 -12.43 9.74 0.81
C TYR A 285 -13.80 9.06 0.82
N PHE A 286 -13.88 7.75 1.07
CA PHE A 286 -15.16 7.09 1.31
C PHE A 286 -15.82 7.61 2.59
N LYS A 287 -17.10 7.98 2.48
CA LYS A 287 -17.93 8.44 3.60
C LYS A 287 -19.29 7.76 3.54
N SER A 288 -19.73 7.22 4.67
CA SER A 288 -21.08 6.66 4.86
C SER A 288 -21.46 6.77 6.33
N GLU A 289 -22.74 6.99 6.60
CA GLU A 289 -23.28 6.93 7.96
C GLU A 289 -23.54 5.47 8.34
N GLY A 290 -22.73 4.92 9.23
CA GLY A 290 -22.87 3.54 9.74
C GLY A 290 -21.79 2.58 9.24
N ILE A 291 -21.14 2.85 8.09
CA ILE A 291 -20.07 2.01 7.57
C ILE A 291 -18.71 2.66 7.81
N LYS A 292 -17.93 2.08 8.74
CA LYS A 292 -16.54 2.49 8.96
C LYS A 292 -15.68 2.10 7.75
N ARG A 293 -14.74 2.95 7.34
CA ARG A 293 -13.83 2.70 6.20
C ARG A 293 -13.15 1.33 6.24
N GLY A 294 -12.58 0.96 7.40
CA GLY A 294 -11.92 -0.34 7.55
C GLY A 294 -12.87 -1.54 7.40
N ALA A 295 -14.17 -1.39 7.66
CA ALA A 295 -15.16 -2.43 7.38
C ALA A 295 -15.48 -2.49 5.89
N MET A 296 -15.65 -1.32 5.24
CA MET A 296 -15.84 -1.24 3.78
C MET A 296 -14.67 -1.87 3.01
N HIS A 297 -13.43 -1.57 3.40
CA HIS A 297 -12.24 -2.15 2.77
C HIS A 297 -12.19 -3.68 2.93
N GLY A 298 -12.54 -4.20 4.11
CA GLY A 298 -12.64 -5.64 4.34
C GLY A 298 -13.74 -6.30 3.50
N GLU A 299 -14.87 -5.62 3.34
CA GLU A 299 -15.96 -6.10 2.49
C GLU A 299 -15.55 -6.17 1.01
N ILE A 300 -14.79 -5.19 0.51
CA ILE A 300 -14.24 -5.22 -0.86
C ILE A 300 -13.38 -6.48 -1.07
N ILE A 301 -12.50 -6.79 -0.12
CA ILE A 301 -11.66 -8.00 -0.16
C ILE A 301 -12.51 -9.27 -0.16
N LEU A 302 -13.49 -9.38 0.74
CA LEU A 302 -14.34 -10.55 0.83
C LEU A 302 -15.21 -10.76 -0.41
N ILE A 303 -15.75 -9.69 -1.00
CA ILE A 303 -16.55 -9.77 -2.22
C ILE A 303 -15.70 -10.23 -3.41
N TYR A 304 -14.44 -9.79 -3.50
CA TYR A 304 -13.52 -10.33 -4.51
C TYR A 304 -13.28 -11.83 -4.28
N ILE A 305 -12.98 -12.25 -3.05
CA ILE A 305 -12.78 -13.66 -2.73
C ILE A 305 -14.06 -14.47 -3.01
N ASP A 306 -15.24 -13.91 -2.76
CA ASP A 306 -16.53 -14.55 -3.08
C ASP A 306 -16.74 -14.69 -4.59
N TYR A 307 -16.32 -13.70 -5.38
CA TYR A 307 -16.28 -13.84 -6.84
C TYR A 307 -15.36 -14.99 -7.25
N MET A 308 -14.12 -15.03 -6.75
CA MET A 308 -13.16 -16.09 -7.08
C MET A 308 -13.70 -17.47 -6.69
N LYS A 309 -14.30 -17.58 -5.51
CA LYS A 309 -15.02 -18.78 -5.06
C LYS A 309 -16.11 -19.17 -6.06
N SER A 310 -16.95 -18.22 -6.49
CA SER A 310 -18.08 -18.48 -7.39
C SER A 310 -17.65 -19.08 -8.73
N ILE A 311 -16.45 -18.73 -9.21
CA ILE A 311 -15.85 -19.25 -10.46
C ILE A 311 -14.88 -20.42 -10.22
N GLY A 312 -14.97 -21.07 -9.06
CA GLY A 312 -14.31 -22.36 -8.79
C GLY A 312 -12.92 -22.27 -8.18
N TYR A 313 -12.42 -21.08 -7.81
CA TYR A 313 -11.12 -20.99 -7.13
C TYR A 313 -11.20 -21.63 -5.75
N GLU A 314 -10.11 -22.28 -5.37
CA GLU A 314 -10.07 -23.09 -4.16
C GLU A 314 -9.32 -22.43 -3.00
N ASN A 315 -8.33 -21.59 -3.32
CA ASN A 315 -7.44 -21.03 -2.32
C ASN A 315 -7.21 -19.54 -2.58
N ALA A 316 -6.95 -18.80 -1.51
CA ALA A 316 -6.45 -17.44 -1.56
C ALA A 316 -5.21 -17.27 -0.67
N HIS A 317 -4.37 -16.30 -0.99
CA HIS A 317 -3.20 -15.95 -0.18
C HIS A 317 -3.10 -14.43 -0.01
N ILE A 318 -2.75 -14.02 1.21
CA ILE A 318 -2.51 -12.62 1.56
C ILE A 318 -1.22 -12.57 2.38
N TRP A 319 -0.31 -11.69 1.97
CA TRP A 319 0.80 -11.25 2.80
C TRP A 319 0.42 -9.92 3.46
N SER A 320 0.41 -9.92 4.78
CA SER A 320 0.21 -8.72 5.59
C SER A 320 1.53 -7.97 5.68
N ASN A 321 1.73 -7.02 4.78
CA ASN A 321 2.89 -6.14 4.75
C ASN A 321 2.39 -4.69 4.79
N PRO A 322 2.43 -4.00 5.94
CA PRO A 322 2.03 -2.60 6.00
C PRO A 322 3.05 -1.73 5.25
N PRO A 323 2.61 -0.71 4.51
CA PRO A 323 3.54 0.28 4.00
C PRO A 323 4.12 1.05 5.18
N GLU A 324 5.39 1.40 5.08
CA GLU A 324 5.97 2.35 6.02
C GLU A 324 5.36 3.74 5.77
N GLN A 325 5.16 4.53 6.82
CA GLN A 325 4.56 5.87 6.69
C GLN A 325 5.31 6.70 5.65
N GLY A 326 4.57 7.25 4.68
CA GLY A 326 5.13 8.06 3.60
C GLY A 326 5.55 7.29 2.34
N ASN A 327 5.40 5.96 2.34
CA ASN A 327 5.49 5.15 1.12
C ASN A 327 4.08 4.85 0.61
N ASP A 328 3.92 4.91 -0.70
CA ASP A 328 2.65 4.65 -1.37
C ASP A 328 2.71 3.30 -2.08
N TYR A 329 1.72 2.43 -1.83
CA TYR A 329 1.64 1.18 -2.58
C TYR A 329 1.04 1.41 -3.96
N ILE A 330 -0.04 2.17 -4.06
CA ILE A 330 -0.75 2.41 -5.32
C ILE A 330 -1.09 3.89 -5.47
N PHE A 331 -1.68 4.53 -4.46
CA PHE A 331 -2.13 5.91 -4.61
C PHE A 331 -0.98 6.88 -4.35
N ASN A 332 -0.53 7.58 -5.41
CA ASN A 332 0.54 8.57 -5.31
C ASN A 332 0.17 9.68 -4.31
N LEU A 333 0.92 9.75 -3.22
CA LEU A 333 0.77 10.66 -2.08
C LEU A 333 -0.56 10.57 -1.36
N HIS A 334 -0.53 10.02 -0.15
CA HIS A 334 -1.65 10.01 0.78
C HIS A 334 -1.82 11.35 1.50
N PRO A 335 -3.01 11.63 2.06
CA PRO A 335 -3.17 12.77 2.95
C PRO A 335 -2.31 12.66 4.20
N ASP A 336 -1.67 13.75 4.63
CA ASP A 336 -0.76 13.75 5.79
C ASP A 336 -1.42 13.27 7.10
N TYR A 337 -2.74 13.40 7.20
CA TYR A 337 -3.53 12.97 8.36
C TYR A 337 -3.96 11.50 8.29
N GLN A 338 -3.66 10.80 7.21
CA GLN A 338 -3.95 9.37 7.08
C GLN A 338 -2.89 8.56 7.83
N ASN A 339 -3.34 7.83 8.84
CA ASN A 339 -2.51 6.91 9.61
C ASN A 339 -2.64 5.49 9.05
N PHE A 340 -1.51 4.81 8.88
CA PHE A 340 -1.48 3.39 8.53
C PHE A 340 -1.47 2.51 9.78
N LEU A 341 -2.00 1.30 9.65
CA LEU A 341 -1.86 0.28 10.69
C LEU A 341 -0.43 -0.24 10.67
N GLY A 342 0.22 -0.33 11.83
CA GLY A 342 1.46 -1.11 11.97
C GLY A 342 1.19 -2.62 11.84
N GLN A 343 2.25 -3.41 11.77
CA GLN A 343 2.20 -4.86 11.47
C GLN A 343 1.15 -5.63 12.27
N ASN A 344 1.17 -5.52 13.60
CA ASN A 344 0.23 -6.26 14.46
C ASN A 344 -1.22 -5.82 14.23
N GLY A 345 -1.44 -4.50 14.10
CA GLY A 345 -2.78 -3.97 13.84
C GLY A 345 -3.34 -4.39 12.49
N LEU A 346 -2.48 -4.50 11.47
CA LEU A 346 -2.86 -4.99 10.15
C LEU A 346 -3.18 -6.49 10.18
N ASN A 347 -2.36 -7.30 10.88
CA ASN A 347 -2.63 -8.73 11.10
C ASN A 347 -3.99 -8.94 11.78
N ASP A 348 -4.26 -8.22 12.89
CA ASP A 348 -5.53 -8.29 13.61
C ASP A 348 -6.73 -7.84 12.76
N TRP A 349 -6.51 -6.88 11.86
CA TRP A 349 -7.53 -6.45 10.91
C TRP A 349 -7.84 -7.54 9.87
N TYR A 350 -6.83 -8.17 9.27
CA TYR A 350 -7.03 -9.30 8.37
C TYR A 350 -7.71 -10.49 9.05
N ILE A 351 -7.28 -10.86 10.27
CA ILE A 351 -7.91 -11.97 11.02
C ILE A 351 -9.41 -11.72 11.21
N ARG A 352 -9.80 -10.49 11.57
CA ARG A 352 -11.22 -10.13 11.71
C ARG A 352 -12.00 -10.25 10.40
N ILE A 353 -11.40 -9.82 9.29
CA ILE A 353 -12.03 -9.92 7.96
C ILE A 353 -12.17 -11.39 7.53
N LEU A 354 -11.11 -12.18 7.69
CA LEU A 354 -11.13 -13.60 7.32
C LEU A 354 -12.09 -14.39 8.20
N GLN A 355 -12.23 -14.03 9.48
CA GLN A 355 -13.23 -14.61 10.36
C GLN A 355 -14.66 -14.24 9.91
N LYS A 356 -14.91 -12.97 9.56
CA LYS A 356 -16.19 -12.57 8.92
C LYS A 356 -16.46 -13.38 7.66
N GLY A 357 -15.45 -13.56 6.80
CA GLY A 357 -15.58 -14.37 5.59
C GLY A 357 -15.93 -15.84 5.85
N LYS A 358 -15.51 -16.40 6.99
CA LYS A 358 -15.96 -17.74 7.44
C LYS A 358 -17.43 -17.72 7.86
N ASP A 359 -17.81 -16.72 8.65
CA ASP A 359 -19.18 -16.56 9.15
C ASP A 359 -20.18 -16.35 7.99
N ASP A 360 -19.75 -15.65 6.93
CA ASP A 360 -20.51 -15.42 5.70
C ASP A 360 -20.52 -16.62 4.73
N GLY A 361 -19.83 -17.71 5.06
CA GLY A 361 -19.76 -18.91 4.20
C GLY A 361 -18.93 -18.72 2.92
N ILE A 362 -18.06 -17.70 2.87
CA ILE A 362 -17.12 -17.49 1.76
C ILE A 362 -15.87 -18.35 1.96
N ILE A 363 -15.32 -18.31 3.17
CA ILE A 363 -14.07 -18.98 3.56
C ILE A 363 -14.40 -20.24 4.35
N GLN A 364 -13.74 -21.35 4.02
CA GLN A 364 -13.83 -22.58 4.80
C GLN A 364 -12.91 -22.50 6.04
N SER A 365 -11.66 -22.12 5.83
CA SER A 365 -10.66 -21.95 6.89
C SER A 365 -9.56 -21.01 6.42
N PHE A 366 -8.83 -20.41 7.34
CA PHE A 366 -7.58 -19.71 7.06
C PHE A 366 -6.56 -20.08 8.13
N LYS A 367 -5.28 -20.10 7.77
CA LYS A 367 -4.18 -20.42 8.68
C LYS A 367 -2.96 -19.55 8.42
N THR A 368 -2.21 -19.23 9.45
CA THR A 368 -0.90 -18.61 9.31
C THR A 368 0.14 -19.61 8.80
N PHE A 369 1.34 -19.13 8.45
CA PHE A 369 2.45 -20.01 8.11
C PHE A 369 2.85 -20.92 9.29
N GLU A 370 2.91 -20.38 10.51
CA GLU A 370 3.21 -21.14 11.72
C GLU A 370 2.24 -22.29 11.94
N GLU A 371 0.93 -22.05 11.79
CA GLU A 371 -0.10 -23.09 11.92
C GLU A 371 0.06 -24.18 10.85
N LYS A 372 0.34 -23.80 9.60
CA LYS A 372 0.62 -24.77 8.52
C LYS A 372 1.86 -25.62 8.79
N MET A 373 2.92 -25.01 9.33
CA MET A 373 4.13 -25.72 9.74
C MET A 373 3.86 -26.68 10.91
N GLY A 374 3.06 -26.26 11.90
CA GLY A 374 2.62 -27.11 13.02
C GLY A 374 1.81 -28.32 12.58
N GLU A 375 1.09 -28.22 11.46
CA GLU A 375 0.35 -29.31 10.82
C GLU A 375 1.20 -30.19 9.90
N ASN A 376 2.50 -29.92 9.82
CA ASN A 376 3.43 -30.59 8.91
C ASN A 376 2.96 -30.51 7.43
N ALA A 377 2.32 -29.39 7.06
CA ALA A 377 1.82 -29.17 5.70
C ALA A 377 2.95 -28.98 4.68
N PHE A 378 4.12 -28.53 5.13
CA PHE A 378 5.32 -28.33 4.31
C PHE A 378 6.47 -29.15 4.90
N LYS A 379 6.89 -30.21 4.19
CA LYS A 379 8.01 -31.08 4.62
C LYS A 379 9.35 -30.55 4.11
N SER A 380 9.30 -29.83 2.99
CA SER A 380 10.43 -29.18 2.33
C SER A 380 10.06 -27.76 1.90
N CYS A 381 11.06 -26.94 1.55
CA CYS A 381 10.85 -25.61 1.00
C CYS A 381 10.05 -25.64 -0.32
N VAL A 382 10.22 -26.69 -1.13
CA VAL A 382 9.50 -26.88 -2.41
C VAL A 382 8.00 -27.09 -2.19
N ASP A 383 7.57 -27.57 -1.02
CA ASP A 383 6.16 -27.78 -0.71
C ASP A 383 5.40 -26.45 -0.54
N ILE A 384 6.09 -25.38 -0.14
CA ILE A 384 5.51 -24.05 0.05
C ILE A 384 5.07 -23.50 -1.32
N PRO A 385 3.80 -23.11 -1.48
CA PRO A 385 3.36 -22.41 -2.69
C PRO A 385 4.13 -21.10 -2.87
N ILE A 386 4.76 -20.92 -4.03
CA ILE A 386 5.44 -19.68 -4.41
C ILE A 386 4.72 -19.04 -5.59
N PHE A 387 4.71 -17.72 -5.62
CA PHE A 387 4.10 -16.93 -6.68
C PHE A 387 5.06 -15.79 -7.03
N PRO A 388 5.08 -15.30 -8.28
CA PRO A 388 5.96 -14.22 -8.70
C PRO A 388 5.71 -12.98 -7.84
N GLU A 389 6.81 -12.32 -7.43
CA GLU A 389 6.80 -11.11 -6.60
C GLU A 389 6.01 -11.22 -5.27
N SER A 390 5.75 -12.44 -4.80
CA SER A 390 5.04 -12.69 -3.54
C SER A 390 6.03 -12.96 -2.40
N LEU A 391 5.52 -13.04 -1.17
CA LEU A 391 6.33 -13.23 0.03
C LEU A 391 7.31 -14.41 -0.12
N TRP A 392 6.79 -15.59 -0.46
CA TRP A 392 7.60 -16.80 -0.41
C TRP A 392 8.60 -16.91 -1.57
N SER A 393 8.33 -16.35 -2.75
CA SER A 393 9.37 -16.24 -3.79
C SER A 393 10.50 -15.32 -3.34
N ASN A 394 10.15 -14.16 -2.76
CA ASN A 394 11.13 -13.18 -2.29
C ASN A 394 11.99 -13.76 -1.17
N VAL A 395 11.39 -14.46 -0.21
CA VAL A 395 12.11 -15.17 0.86
C VAL A 395 13.06 -16.23 0.30
N MET A 396 12.65 -16.98 -0.72
CA MET A 396 13.53 -18.00 -1.33
C MET A 396 14.72 -17.36 -2.06
N ILE A 397 14.48 -16.27 -2.78
CA ILE A 397 15.53 -15.53 -3.52
C ILE A 397 16.49 -14.85 -2.54
N GLU A 398 15.97 -14.17 -1.52
CA GLU A 398 16.77 -13.52 -0.46
C GLU A 398 17.68 -14.53 0.24
N ALA A 399 17.14 -15.71 0.59
CA ALA A 399 17.92 -16.76 1.23
C ALA A 399 19.02 -17.33 0.31
N ASN A 400 18.83 -17.29 -1.01
CA ASN A 400 19.79 -17.79 -2.01
C ASN A 400 20.91 -16.77 -2.31
N PHE A 401 20.60 -15.46 -2.26
CA PHE A 401 21.52 -14.39 -2.66
C PHE A 401 22.83 -14.36 -1.85
N GLU A 402 22.80 -14.75 -0.58
CA GLU A 402 23.95 -14.66 0.32
C GLU A 402 24.83 -15.93 0.34
N THR A 403 24.44 -17.04 -0.32
CA THR A 403 25.17 -18.31 -0.21
C THR A 403 24.86 -19.35 -1.27
N SER A 404 25.89 -19.96 -1.85
CA SER A 404 25.78 -21.15 -2.71
C SER A 404 25.75 -22.47 -1.94
N TYR A 405 25.82 -22.43 -0.59
CA TYR A 405 25.87 -23.63 0.24
C TYR A 405 24.50 -23.94 0.84
N LYS A 406 23.93 -25.11 0.47
CA LYS A 406 22.62 -25.58 0.94
C LYS A 406 22.41 -25.50 2.47
N LYS A 407 23.46 -25.76 3.26
CA LYS A 407 23.38 -25.65 4.74
C LYS A 407 23.17 -24.21 5.22
N CYS A 408 23.80 -23.23 4.58
CA CYS A 408 23.65 -21.81 4.93
C CYS A 408 22.29 -21.30 4.46
N PHE A 409 21.88 -21.66 3.24
CA PHE A 409 20.55 -21.39 2.71
C PHE A 409 19.46 -21.83 3.69
N MET A 410 19.50 -23.10 4.12
CA MET A 410 18.50 -23.63 5.07
C MET A 410 18.50 -22.92 6.43
N LYS A 411 19.67 -22.47 6.92
CA LYS A 411 19.74 -21.70 8.17
C LYS A 411 19.09 -20.32 8.03
N LYS A 412 19.35 -19.60 6.93
CA LYS A 412 18.75 -18.29 6.66
C LYS A 412 17.24 -18.43 6.46
N LEU A 413 16.81 -19.45 5.71
CA LEU A 413 15.41 -19.75 5.48
C LEU A 413 14.65 -20.02 6.79
N GLN A 414 15.26 -20.73 7.74
CA GLN A 414 14.68 -20.92 9.09
C GLN A 414 14.50 -19.62 9.89
N VAL A 415 15.37 -18.62 9.69
CA VAL A 415 15.22 -17.29 10.31
C VAL A 415 14.05 -16.55 9.66
N LEU A 416 13.97 -16.57 8.33
CA LEU A 416 12.88 -15.93 7.58
C LEU A 416 11.52 -16.59 7.86
N TYR A 417 11.47 -17.91 8.06
CA TYR A 417 10.27 -18.64 8.50
C TYR A 417 9.74 -18.13 9.84
N LYS A 418 10.61 -17.79 10.78
CA LYS A 418 10.21 -17.22 12.07
C LYS A 418 9.76 -15.77 11.93
N LYS A 419 10.43 -14.98 11.07
CA LYS A 419 10.05 -13.59 10.77
C LYS A 419 8.63 -13.54 10.19
N HIS A 420 8.32 -14.47 9.28
CA HIS A 420 7.06 -14.55 8.55
C HIS A 420 6.12 -15.63 9.10
N ALA A 421 6.16 -15.88 10.41
CA ALA A 421 5.36 -16.92 11.05
C ALA A 421 3.86 -16.59 11.05
N VAL A 422 3.52 -15.31 11.24
CA VAL A 422 2.15 -14.84 11.56
C VAL A 422 1.65 -13.70 10.68
N ASP A 423 2.43 -13.28 9.68
CA ASP A 423 2.13 -12.14 8.81
C ASP A 423 1.62 -12.55 7.42
N ASN A 424 1.28 -13.81 7.21
CA ASN A 424 0.73 -14.29 5.95
C ASN A 424 -0.33 -15.36 6.18
N PHE A 425 -1.35 -15.36 5.33
CA PHE A 425 -2.56 -16.13 5.52
C PHE A 425 -2.81 -17.06 4.33
N TRP A 426 -2.93 -18.35 4.60
CA TRP A 426 -3.33 -19.39 3.67
C TRP A 426 -4.82 -19.66 3.83
N ILE A 427 -5.62 -19.27 2.85
CA ILE A 427 -7.07 -19.23 2.95
C ILE A 427 -7.66 -20.32 2.05
N LYS A 428 -8.45 -21.23 2.61
CA LYS A 428 -9.23 -22.22 1.85
C LYS A 428 -10.64 -21.71 1.66
N LEU A 429 -11.10 -21.68 0.42
CA LEU A 429 -12.44 -21.21 0.06
C LEU A 429 -13.45 -22.36 0.18
N ASN A 430 -14.72 -22.03 0.48
CA ASN A 430 -15.78 -23.03 0.44
C ASN A 430 -16.00 -23.54 -1.01
N LYS A 431 -16.30 -24.83 -1.16
CA LYS A 431 -16.55 -25.41 -2.48
C LYS A 431 -17.71 -24.72 -3.17
N SER A 432 -17.49 -24.26 -4.40
CA SER A 432 -18.54 -23.78 -5.29
C SER A 432 -19.09 -24.93 -6.13
N SER A 433 -20.37 -24.85 -6.49
CA SER A 433 -20.97 -25.68 -7.54
C SER A 433 -20.65 -25.18 -8.96
N GLY A 434 -19.83 -24.13 -9.07
CA GLY A 434 -19.41 -23.51 -10.33
C GLY A 434 -18.49 -24.39 -11.17
N PRO A 435 -18.19 -23.95 -12.41
CA PRO A 435 -17.25 -24.64 -13.28
C PRO A 435 -15.83 -24.59 -12.70
N GLN A 436 -14.94 -25.45 -13.24
CA GLN A 436 -13.51 -25.36 -12.95
C GLN A 436 -12.96 -23.98 -13.36
N PRO A 437 -11.99 -23.43 -12.63
CA PRO A 437 -11.35 -22.17 -12.98
C PRO A 437 -10.82 -22.17 -14.41
N THR A 438 -11.20 -21.14 -15.18
CA THR A 438 -10.62 -20.87 -16.50
C THR A 438 -10.18 -19.43 -16.58
N ILE A 439 -9.30 -19.13 -17.53
CA ILE A 439 -8.94 -17.74 -17.83
C ILE A 439 -10.19 -17.02 -18.38
N PRO A 440 -10.63 -15.91 -17.76
CA PRO A 440 -11.79 -15.15 -18.23
C PRO A 440 -11.43 -14.31 -19.48
N ALA A 441 -12.43 -13.62 -20.04
CA ALA A 441 -12.15 -12.56 -21.01
C ALA A 441 -11.26 -11.49 -20.37
N LEU A 442 -10.19 -11.10 -21.06
CA LEU A 442 -9.19 -10.16 -20.57
C LEU A 442 -9.49 -8.73 -21.05
N TYR A 443 -9.16 -7.76 -20.20
CA TYR A 443 -9.36 -6.33 -20.45
C TYR A 443 -8.07 -5.57 -20.12
N PRO A 444 -7.01 -5.69 -20.94
CA PRO A 444 -5.72 -5.07 -20.65
C PRO A 444 -5.81 -3.54 -20.76
N HIS A 445 -4.97 -2.86 -19.99
CA HIS A 445 -4.75 -1.42 -20.10
C HIS A 445 -3.29 -1.10 -19.76
N SER A 446 -2.58 -0.40 -20.64
CA SER A 446 -1.13 -0.16 -20.53
C SER A 446 -0.71 0.57 -19.25
N ILE A 447 -1.53 1.53 -18.80
CA ILE A 447 -1.30 2.31 -17.58
C ILE A 447 -2.06 1.73 -16.39
N MET A 448 -3.39 1.67 -16.46
CA MET A 448 -4.24 1.26 -15.34
C MET A 448 -4.20 -0.24 -15.02
N GLY A 449 -3.64 -1.08 -15.90
CA GLY A 449 -3.51 -2.51 -15.67
C GLY A 449 -2.23 -2.90 -14.92
N ASP A 450 -1.25 -2.01 -14.83
CA ASP A 450 0.05 -2.26 -14.24
C ASP A 450 0.37 -1.25 -13.13
N ARG A 451 0.80 -1.76 -11.96
CA ARG A 451 1.03 -0.95 -10.77
C ARG A 451 2.15 0.08 -10.97
N MET A 452 3.26 -0.32 -11.59
CA MET A 452 4.40 0.58 -11.80
C MET A 452 4.03 1.65 -12.83
N MET A 453 3.43 1.25 -13.95
CA MET A 453 3.00 2.21 -14.99
C MET A 453 1.98 3.22 -14.45
N PHE A 454 1.07 2.79 -13.57
CA PHE A 454 0.13 3.68 -12.89
C PHE A 454 0.84 4.73 -12.02
N LEU A 455 1.78 4.29 -11.18
CA LEU A 455 2.55 5.17 -10.29
C LEU A 455 3.44 6.14 -11.09
N ASP A 456 4.14 5.64 -12.11
CA ASP A 456 4.98 6.44 -12.99
C ASP A 456 4.15 7.52 -13.69
N LYS A 457 2.96 7.16 -14.19
CA LYS A 457 2.07 8.13 -14.83
C LYS A 457 1.54 9.17 -13.85
N CYS A 458 1.22 8.77 -12.61
CA CYS A 458 0.82 9.70 -11.57
C CYS A 458 1.94 10.67 -11.20
N ALA A 459 3.18 10.19 -11.08
CA ALA A 459 4.34 11.02 -10.78
C ALA A 459 4.66 11.99 -11.93
N GLU A 460 4.67 11.51 -13.18
CA GLU A 460 4.90 12.31 -14.39
C GLU A 460 3.92 13.49 -14.46
N MET A 461 2.64 13.22 -14.20
CA MET A 461 1.54 14.18 -14.37
C MET A 461 1.19 14.95 -13.09
N ASN A 462 1.93 14.77 -12.01
CA ASN A 462 1.64 15.34 -10.67
C ASN A 462 0.21 15.02 -10.19
N LEU A 463 -0.27 13.80 -10.46
CA LEU A 463 -1.56 13.32 -9.97
C LEU A 463 -1.36 12.78 -8.56
N GLU A 464 -2.06 13.35 -7.59
CA GLU A 464 -1.89 12.98 -6.19
C GLU A 464 -3.21 12.91 -5.43
N PHE A 465 -3.20 12.10 -4.37
CA PHE A 465 -4.37 11.81 -3.55
C PHE A 465 -4.28 12.41 -2.15
N SER A 466 -3.45 13.45 -1.96
CA SER A 466 -3.14 14.09 -0.68
C SER A 466 -4.28 14.94 -0.10
N THR A 467 -5.15 15.46 -0.97
CA THR A 467 -6.32 16.24 -0.59
C THR A 467 -7.49 15.85 -1.47
N LEU A 468 -8.73 15.98 -0.97
CA LEU A 468 -9.92 15.66 -1.77
C LEU A 468 -9.96 16.47 -3.08
N ARG A 469 -9.48 17.71 -3.07
CA ARG A 469 -9.41 18.57 -4.25
C ARG A 469 -8.47 17.99 -5.32
N ARG A 470 -7.26 17.58 -4.92
CA ARG A 470 -6.29 16.97 -5.85
C ARG A 470 -6.72 15.56 -6.26
N ALA A 471 -7.26 14.76 -5.33
CA ALA A 471 -7.83 13.46 -5.63
C ALA A 471 -8.93 13.55 -6.70
N LYS A 472 -9.83 14.53 -6.63
CA LYS A 472 -10.84 14.77 -7.68
C LYS A 472 -10.20 15.13 -9.02
N PHE A 473 -9.23 16.03 -9.04
CA PHE A 473 -8.50 16.40 -10.26
C PHE A 473 -7.80 15.18 -10.89
N SER A 474 -7.07 14.43 -10.08
CA SER A 474 -6.44 13.17 -10.47
C SER A 474 -7.45 12.15 -10.98
N SER A 475 -8.62 12.06 -10.35
CA SER A 475 -9.68 11.15 -10.79
C SER A 475 -10.17 11.49 -12.19
N VAL A 476 -10.46 12.76 -12.47
CA VAL A 476 -10.90 13.19 -13.82
C VAL A 476 -9.84 12.85 -14.87
N TYR A 477 -8.57 13.06 -14.54
CA TYR A 477 -7.46 12.70 -15.43
C TYR A 477 -7.39 11.20 -15.70
N LEU A 478 -7.43 10.39 -14.63
CA LEU A 478 -7.36 8.93 -14.73
C LEU A 478 -8.57 8.34 -15.45
N ILE A 479 -9.76 8.90 -15.25
CA ILE A 479 -10.98 8.46 -15.94
C ILE A 479 -10.87 8.71 -17.45
N GLU A 480 -10.31 9.84 -17.89
CA GLU A 480 -10.06 10.06 -19.32
C GLU A 480 -9.02 9.05 -19.85
N LEU A 481 -7.93 8.80 -19.12
CA LEU A 481 -6.95 7.77 -19.50
C LEU A 481 -7.56 6.38 -19.63
N MET A 482 -8.50 6.01 -18.76
CA MET A 482 -9.21 4.71 -18.85
C MET A 482 -9.97 4.52 -20.17
N HIS A 483 -10.47 5.62 -20.75
CA HIS A 483 -11.22 5.59 -22.00
C HIS A 483 -10.35 5.79 -23.24
N ASP A 484 -9.25 6.53 -23.09
CA ASP A 484 -8.30 6.84 -24.13
C ASP A 484 -6.89 6.93 -23.52
N ALA A 485 -6.13 5.84 -23.61
CA ALA A 485 -4.81 5.74 -23.01
C ALA A 485 -3.79 6.74 -23.60
N ASP A 486 -4.05 7.23 -24.82
CA ASP A 486 -3.20 8.15 -25.57
C ASP A 486 -3.72 9.60 -25.52
N TYR A 487 -4.66 9.91 -24.63
CA TYR A 487 -5.36 11.21 -24.61
C TYR A 487 -4.42 12.44 -24.43
N PHE A 488 -3.28 12.25 -23.76
CA PHE A 488 -2.45 13.35 -23.25
C PHE A 488 -1.07 13.46 -23.89
#